data_AF-A6I0Y1-F1
#
_entry.id   AF-A6I0Y1-F1
#
_cell.length_a   1.000
_cell.length_b   1.000
_cell.length_c   1.000
_cell.angle_alpha   90.00
_cell.angle_beta   90.00
_cell.angle_gamma   90.00
#
_symmetry.space_group_name_H-M   'P 1'
#
loop_
_entity.id
_entity.type
_entity.pdbx_description
1 polymer ?
#
loop_
_entity_poly.entity_id
_entity_poly.type
_entity_poly.pdbx_seq_one_letter_code
_entity_poly.pdbx_strand_id
1 'polypeptide(L)' 'MSPHSLTCVTSSRWDRPYSREVAAFPLPFVKPENKFWPTIARIDDIYGDQHLVCTCPPMEVYESPFSEQKRASS' A
#
# COMPACT_ATOMS: atom_id res chain seq x y z
N MET A 1 -6.62 -12.12 -2.02
CA MET A 1 -6.16 -10.92 -1.29
C MET A 1 -6.81 -9.71 -1.93
N SER A 2 -7.25 -8.76 -1.12
CA SER A 2 -7.83 -7.48 -1.55
C SER A 2 -7.92 -6.58 -0.31
N PRO A 3 -7.87 -5.26 -0.45
CA PRO A 3 -7.52 -4.49 -1.66
C PRO A 3 -6.02 -4.64 -2.04
N HIS A 4 -5.67 -4.29 -3.28
CA HIS A 4 -4.28 -4.28 -3.76
C HIS A 4 -3.79 -2.83 -3.87
N SER A 5 -2.91 -2.43 -2.94
CA SER A 5 -2.32 -1.10 -2.96
C SER A 5 -1.23 -0.95 -4.03
N LEU A 6 -0.89 0.30 -4.35
CA LEU A 6 0.18 0.60 -5.30
C LEU A 6 1.49 -0.08 -4.89
N THR A 7 1.90 0.07 -3.62
CA THR A 7 3.11 -0.56 -3.07
C THR A 7 3.11 -2.08 -3.21
N CYS A 8 1.97 -2.74 -3.04
CA CYS A 8 1.87 -4.18 -3.23
C CYS A 8 2.08 -4.58 -4.70
N VAL A 9 1.51 -3.83 -5.64
CA VAL A 9 1.55 -4.17 -7.07
C VAL A 9 2.89 -3.81 -7.70
N THR A 10 3.54 -2.74 -7.27
CA THR A 10 4.83 -2.29 -7.81
C THR A 10 6.05 -2.91 -7.12
N SER A 11 5.86 -3.67 -6.04
CA SER A 11 6.94 -4.36 -5.34
C SER A 11 7.72 -5.30 -6.28
N SER A 12 9.04 -5.32 -6.18
CA SER A 12 9.91 -6.26 -6.90
C SER A 12 9.57 -7.73 -6.60
N ARG A 13 9.05 -8.02 -5.41
CA ARG A 13 8.62 -9.37 -5.01
C ARG A 13 7.15 -9.58 -5.34
N TRP A 14 6.86 -10.63 -6.11
CA TRP A 14 5.49 -11.06 -6.40
C TRP A 14 5.35 -12.58 -6.26
N ASP A 15 4.83 -13.01 -5.13
CA ASP A 15 4.69 -14.42 -4.76
C ASP A 15 3.20 -14.75 -4.58
N ARG A 16 2.48 -14.73 -5.70
CA ARG A 16 1.02 -14.92 -5.74
C ARG A 16 0.67 -15.76 -6.97
N PRO A 17 -0.29 -16.70 -6.89
CA PRO A 17 -0.66 -17.57 -8.01
C PRO A 17 -1.54 -16.86 -9.06
N TYR A 18 -1.49 -15.54 -9.12
CA TYR A 18 -2.21 -14.70 -10.09
C TYR A 18 -1.37 -13.48 -10.45
N SER A 19 -1.60 -12.91 -11.63
CA SER A 19 -0.78 -11.80 -12.15
C SER A 19 -1.14 -10.45 -11.51
N ARG A 20 -0.27 -9.45 -11.73
CA ARG A 20 -0.51 -8.08 -11.28
C ARG A 20 -1.69 -7.43 -12.02
N GLU A 21 -1.92 -7.81 -13.28
CA GLU A 21 -3.03 -7.35 -14.11
C GLU A 21 -4.36 -7.85 -13.54
N VAL A 22 -4.44 -9.12 -13.15
CA VAL A 22 -5.64 -9.67 -12.47
C VAL A 22 -5.90 -8.93 -11.15
N ALA A 23 -4.85 -8.50 -10.45
CA ALA A 23 -4.96 -7.74 -9.20
C ALA A 23 -5.40 -6.28 -9.38
N ALA A 24 -4.79 -5.56 -10.32
CA ALA A 24 -4.95 -4.11 -10.46
C ALA A 24 -5.91 -3.70 -11.57
N PHE A 25 -6.05 -4.50 -12.62
CA PHE A 25 -6.81 -4.21 -13.84
C PHE A 25 -7.69 -5.42 -14.23
N PRO A 26 -8.59 -5.88 -13.35
CA PRO A 26 -9.33 -7.13 -13.55
C PRO A 26 -10.31 -7.09 -14.71
N LEU A 27 -10.71 -5.89 -15.17
CA LEU A 27 -11.66 -5.67 -16.26
C LEU A 27 -11.14 -4.57 -17.21
N PRO A 28 -11.47 -4.62 -18.52
CA PRO A 28 -10.89 -3.70 -19.51
C PRO A 28 -11.16 -2.21 -19.31
N PHE A 29 -12.20 -1.86 -18.52
CA PHE A 29 -12.53 -0.46 -18.22
C PHE A 29 -11.77 0.09 -17.02
N VAL A 30 -11.14 -0.77 -16.20
CA VAL A 30 -10.22 -0.36 -15.13
C VAL A 30 -8.87 -0.14 -15.79
N LYS A 31 -8.57 1.11 -16.12
CA LYS A 31 -7.41 1.46 -16.94
C LYS A 31 -6.41 2.31 -16.17
N PRO A 32 -5.12 2.32 -16.54
CA PRO A 32 -4.11 3.14 -15.86
C PRO A 32 -4.49 4.63 -15.76
N GLU A 33 -5.07 5.20 -16.81
CA GLU A 33 -5.49 6.61 -16.88
C GLU A 33 -6.62 6.99 -15.92
N ASN A 34 -7.41 6.01 -15.46
CA ASN A 34 -8.52 6.21 -14.52
C ASN A 34 -8.36 5.39 -13.22
N LYS A 35 -7.17 4.82 -12.99
CA LYS A 35 -6.94 3.91 -11.89
C LYS A 35 -6.93 4.65 -10.56
N PHE A 36 -7.97 4.42 -9.76
CA PHE A 36 -7.93 4.78 -8.33
C PHE A 36 -7.22 3.68 -7.55
N TRP A 37 -6.21 4.06 -6.77
CA TRP A 37 -5.42 3.14 -5.97
C TRP A 37 -5.91 3.13 -4.52
N PRO A 38 -6.19 1.95 -3.95
CA PRO A 38 -6.20 1.79 -2.50
C PRO A 38 -4.83 2.21 -1.95
N THR A 39 -4.80 3.13 -0.98
CA THR A 39 -3.55 3.66 -0.42
C THR A 39 -2.87 2.66 0.53
N ILE A 40 -3.66 1.80 1.17
CA ILE A 40 -3.20 0.74 2.09
C ILE A 40 -3.77 -0.62 1.70
N ALA A 41 -3.21 -1.67 2.29
CA ALA A 41 -3.76 -3.02 2.23
C ALA A 41 -5.02 -3.14 3.12
N ARG A 42 -5.52 -4.37 3.32
CA ARG A 42 -6.65 -4.62 4.23
C ARG A 42 -6.29 -4.17 5.65
N ILE A 43 -7.24 -3.52 6.32
CA ILE A 43 -7.12 -3.08 7.71
C ILE A 43 -7.13 -4.28 8.66
N ASP A 44 -6.48 -4.13 9.81
CA ASP A 44 -6.57 -5.07 10.94
C ASP A 44 -7.50 -4.49 11.99
N ASP A 45 -8.74 -5.00 12.03
CA ASP A 45 -9.78 -4.49 12.92
C ASP A 45 -9.45 -4.77 14.40
N ILE A 46 -9.03 -6.00 14.71
CA ILE A 46 -8.83 -6.45 16.10
C ILE A 46 -7.62 -5.76 16.73
N TYR A 47 -6.56 -5.52 15.96
CA TYR A 47 -5.39 -4.81 16.48
C TYR A 47 -5.74 -3.41 16.97
N GLY A 48 -6.60 -2.69 16.24
CA GLY A 48 -7.06 -1.35 16.61
C GLY A 48 -7.87 -1.35 17.90
N ASP A 49 -8.77 -2.31 18.08
CA ASP A 49 -9.58 -2.45 19.28
C ASP A 49 -8.73 -2.80 20.52
N GLN A 50 -7.67 -3.59 20.35
CA GLN A 50 -6.74 -3.97 21.42
C GLN A 50 -5.74 -2.87 21.78
N HIS A 51 -5.43 -1.94 20.85
CA HIS A 51 -4.45 -0.87 21.01
C HIS A 51 -5.06 0.49 20.68
N LEU A 52 -6.02 0.92 21.50
CA LEU A 52 -6.82 2.10 21.23
C LEU A 52 -5.98 3.40 21.26
N VAL A 53 -5.65 3.91 20.06
CA VAL A 53 -4.96 5.19 19.85
C VAL A 53 -5.89 6.12 19.07
N CYS A 54 -6.42 7.16 19.75
CA CYS A 54 -7.40 8.09 19.19
C CYS A 54 -6.85 9.52 19.00
N THR A 55 -5.53 9.69 19.07
CA THR A 55 -4.82 10.94 18.79
C THR A 55 -3.74 10.68 17.75
N CYS A 56 -3.28 11.72 17.06
CA CYS A 56 -2.20 11.57 16.09
C CYS A 56 -0.95 11.00 16.79
N PRO A 57 -0.33 9.92 16.28
CA PRO A 57 0.98 9.46 16.73
C PRO A 57 2.07 10.51 16.48
N PRO A 58 3.28 10.31 17.07
CA PRO A 58 4.44 11.14 16.80
C PRO A 58 4.76 11.27 15.29
N MET A 59 5.37 12.39 14.89
CA MET A 59 5.57 12.71 13.47
C MET A 59 6.48 11.73 12.75
N GLU A 60 7.40 11.10 13.48
CA GLU A 60 8.36 10.11 13.00
C GLU A 60 7.65 8.91 12.35
N VAL A 61 6.43 8.57 12.81
CA VAL A 61 5.63 7.46 12.27
C VAL A 61 5.16 7.74 10.84
N TYR A 62 5.08 9.00 10.42
CA TYR A 62 4.63 9.38 9.07
C TYR A 62 5.79 9.54 8.08
N GLU A 63 7.04 9.33 8.50
CA GLU A 63 8.18 9.47 7.61
C GLU A 63 8.10 8.44 6.47
N SER A 64 8.27 8.92 5.24
CA SER A 64 8.30 8.05 4.07
C SER A 64 9.54 7.16 4.12
N PRO A 65 9.41 5.84 3.89
CA PRO A 65 10.57 4.94 3.85
C PRO A 65 11.53 5.26 2.68
N PHE A 66 11.15 6.14 1.75
CA PHE A 66 12.00 6.61 0.66
C PHE A 66 12.77 7.90 1.00
N SER A 67 12.63 8.43 2.22
CA SER A 67 13.34 9.64 2.67
C SER A 67 14.85 9.38 2.87
N GLU A 68 15.23 8.19 3.35
CA GLU A 68 16.62 7.82 3.63
C GLU A 68 17.49 7.74 2.36
N GLN A 69 16.90 7.35 1.23
CA GLN A 69 17.61 7.25 -0.05
C GLN A 69 18.21 8.61 -0.50
N LYS A 70 17.59 9.74 -0.11
CA LYS A 70 18.12 11.08 -0.41
C LYS A 70 19.37 11.42 0.41
N ARG A 71 19.49 10.93 1.66
CA ARG A 71 20.66 11.20 2.51
C ARG A 71 21.90 10.42 2.07
N ALA A 72 21.73 9.24 1.48
CA ALA A 72 22.84 8.41 0.99
C ALA A 72 23.35 8.81 -0.41
N SER A 73 22.68 9.73 -1.11
CA SER A 73 23.05 10.23 -2.44
C SER A 73 23.36 11.73 -2.46
N SER A 74 23.57 12.35 -1.30
CA SER A 74 24.08 13.72 -1.14
C SER A 74 25.44 13.71 -0.45
#